data_AF-A0A537Z362-F1
#
_entry.id   AF-A0A537Z362-F1
#
_cell.length_a   1.000
_cell.length_b   1.000
_cell.length_c   1.000
_cell.angle_alpha   90.00
_cell.angle_beta   90.00
_cell.angle_gamma   90.00
#
_symmetry.space_group_name_H-M   'P 1'
#
loop_
_entity.id
_entity.type
_entity.pdbx_description
1 polymer ?
#
loop_
_entity_poly.entity_id
_entity_poly.type
_entity_poly.pdbx_seq_one_letter_code
_entity_poly.pdbx_strand_id
1 'polypeptide(L)'
;MSIITVTFPPQERARAIGLWAGMSGLALALGPTVGGLMVEHLGWQSVFFLNVPIGVIAFLTATRTVRESVSEVARKLDIPGLILGTAALFSATYGLIEANQLGWGDPLIVSSLVLFGVL
;
A
#
# COMPACT_ATOMS: atom_id res chain seq x y z
N MET A 1 2.06 -4.46 -9.78
CA MET A 1 2.51 -5.73 -10.40
C MET A 1 2.47 -5.75 -11.94
N SER A 2 1.95 -4.73 -12.65
CA SER A 2 1.78 -4.79 -14.12
C SER A 2 2.98 -4.30 -14.95
N ILE A 3 4.01 -3.69 -14.35
CA ILE A 3 5.15 -3.11 -15.07
C ILE A 3 6.37 -4.06 -15.11
N ILE A 4 6.50 -4.97 -14.15
CA ILE A 4 7.66 -5.88 -14.05
C ILE A 4 7.59 -6.97 -15.13
N THR A 5 6.39 -7.36 -15.55
CA THR A 5 6.15 -8.37 -16.60
C THR A 5 6.31 -7.84 -18.03
N VAL A 6 6.39 -6.53 -18.23
CA VAL A 6 6.52 -5.94 -19.58
C VAL A 6 7.98 -5.61 -19.92
N THR A 7 8.80 -5.29 -18.91
CA THR A 7 10.15 -4.74 -19.15
C THR A 7 11.29 -5.76 -19.07
N PHE A 8 11.10 -6.92 -18.41
CA PHE A 8 12.20 -7.87 -18.16
C PHE A 8 11.98 -9.26 -18.79
N PRO A 9 13.01 -9.85 -19.43
CA PRO A 9 12.97 -11.22 -19.97
C PRO A 9 12.76 -12.26 -18.85
N PRO A 10 12.15 -13.42 -19.15
CA PRO A 10 11.70 -14.40 -18.15
C PRO A 10 12.83 -14.94 -17.24
N GLN A 11 14.08 -14.93 -17.70
CA GLN A 11 15.23 -15.41 -16.92
C GLN A 11 15.64 -14.49 -15.75
N GLU A 12 15.31 -13.20 -15.78
CA GLU A 12 15.73 -12.23 -14.74
C GLU A 12 14.64 -11.92 -13.71
N ARG A 13 13.38 -12.27 -14.00
CA ARG A 13 12.24 -12.01 -13.11
C ARG A 13 12.38 -12.67 -11.75
N ALA A 14 12.84 -13.93 -11.72
CA ALA A 14 13.05 -14.65 -10.47
C ALA A 14 14.10 -13.98 -9.58
N ARG A 15 15.18 -13.44 -10.18
CA ARG A 15 16.21 -12.67 -9.44
C ARG A 15 15.69 -11.32 -8.98
N ALA A 16 14.94 -10.60 -9.81
CA ALA A 16 14.35 -9.31 -9.46
C ALA A 16 13.34 -9.44 -8.31
N ILE A 17 12.45 -10.45 -8.38
CA ILE A 17 11.50 -10.77 -7.31
C ILE A 17 12.23 -11.22 -6.05
N GLY A 18 13.28 -12.04 -6.18
CA GLY A 18 14.10 -12.49 -5.06
C GLY A 18 14.82 -11.34 -4.35
N LEU A 19 15.39 -10.40 -5.11
CA LEU A 19 16.04 -9.21 -4.54
C LEU A 19 15.03 -8.29 -3.87
N TRP A 20 13.87 -8.06 -4.50
CA TRP A 20 12.80 -7.28 -3.92
C TRP A 20 12.29 -7.89 -2.61
N ALA A 21 11.98 -9.19 -2.61
CA ALA A 21 11.52 -9.91 -1.43
C ALA A 21 12.58 -9.94 -0.33
N GLY A 22 13.86 -10.12 -0.68
CA GLY A 22 14.98 -10.07 0.27
C GLY A 22 15.14 -8.69 0.91
N MET A 23 15.08 -7.62 0.12
CA MET A 23 15.12 -6.25 0.65
C MET A 23 13.90 -5.94 1.53
N SER A 24 12.70 -6.38 1.14
CA SER A 24 11.49 -6.23 1.96
C SER A 24 11.60 -6.98 3.29
N GLY A 25 12.16 -8.19 3.30
CA GLY A 25 12.40 -8.96 4.52
C GLY A 25 13.41 -8.29 5.45
N LEU A 26 14.52 -7.77 4.90
CA LEU A 26 15.49 -6.99 5.68
C LEU A 26 14.88 -5.72 6.26
N ALA A 27 14.06 -5.01 5.48
CA ALA A 27 13.37 -3.81 5.94
C ALA A 27 12.38 -4.13 7.08
N LEU A 28 11.69 -5.26 7.03
CA LEU A 28 10.79 -5.72 8.10
C LEU A 28 11.54 -6.03 9.40
N ALA A 29 12.72 -6.64 9.31
CA ALA A 29 13.54 -6.95 10.49
C ALA A 29 14.21 -5.68 11.08
N LEU A 30 14.76 -4.82 10.22
CA LEU A 30 15.50 -3.64 10.63
C LEU A 30 14.58 -2.47 11.02
N GLY A 31 13.37 -2.38 10.46
CA GLY A 31 12.43 -1.28 10.66
C GLY A 31 12.11 -1.01 12.14
N PRO A 32 11.62 -2.01 12.91
CA PRO A 32 11.35 -1.84 14.33
C PRO A 32 12.60 -1.56 15.15
N THR A 33 13.73 -2.17 14.79
CA THR A 33 15.00 -2.02 15.51
C THR A 33 15.53 -0.58 15.37
N VAL A 34 15.59 -0.06 14.15
CA VAL A 34 16.07 1.30 13.87
C VAL A 34 15.05 2.33 14.36
N GLY A 35 13.75 2.09 14.13
CA GLY A 35 12.68 2.97 14.61
C GLY A 35 12.63 3.06 16.13
N GLY A 36 12.79 1.95 16.84
CA GLY A 36 12.84 1.89 18.29
C GLY A 36 14.02 2.68 18.86
N LEU A 37 15.23 2.47 18.32
CA LEU A 37 16.42 3.21 18.72
C LEU A 37 16.28 4.72 18.47
N MET A 38 15.67 5.10 17.34
CA MET A 38 15.37 6.50 17.01
C MET A 38 14.38 7.11 18.00
N VAL A 39 13.31 6.41 18.36
CA VAL A 39 12.33 6.88 19.36
C VAL A 39 12.99 7.03 20.73
N GLU A 40 13.85 6.10 21.12
CA GLU A 40 14.54 6.12 22.42
C GLU A 40 15.51 7.30 22.56
N HIS A 41 16.28 7.62 21.52
CA HIS A 41 17.33 8.65 21.61
C HIS A 41 16.89 10.04 21.13
N LEU A 42 15.98 10.11 20.14
CA LEU A 42 15.60 11.34 19.44
C LEU A 42 14.09 11.65 19.58
N GLY A 43 13.34 10.82 20.31
CA GLY A 43 11.91 10.95 20.49
C GLY A 43 11.11 10.45 19.28
N TRP A 44 9.81 10.26 19.46
CA TRP A 44 8.92 9.67 18.45
C TRP A 44 8.88 10.43 17.10
N GLN A 45 9.15 11.74 17.11
CA GLN A 45 9.13 12.59 15.93
C GLN A 45 10.22 12.22 14.91
N SER A 46 11.33 11.64 15.38
CA SER A 46 12.46 11.22 14.54
C SER A 46 12.07 10.20 13.47
N VAL A 47 11.06 9.36 13.73
CA VAL A 47 10.52 8.39 12.75
C VAL A 47 9.93 9.08 11.52
N PHE A 48 9.30 10.24 11.71
CA PHE A 48 8.80 11.03 10.58
C PHE A 48 9.94 11.70 9.82
N PHE A 49 10.97 12.20 10.53
CA PHE A 49 12.16 12.74 9.90
C PHE A 49 12.94 11.70 9.09
N LEU A 50 12.88 10.42 9.45
CA LEU A 50 13.46 9.34 8.64
C LEU A 50 12.77 9.17 7.28
N ASN A 51 11.46 9.40 7.22
CA ASN A 51 10.70 9.30 5.97
C ASN A 51 11.04 10.42 4.99
N VAL A 52 11.40 11.61 5.47
CA VAL A 52 11.75 12.77 4.63
C VAL A 52 12.90 12.48 3.66
N PRO A 53 14.11 12.06 4.09
CA PRO A 53 15.21 11.78 3.18
C PRO A 53 14.90 10.59 2.26
N ILE A 54 14.21 9.56 2.76
CA ILE A 54 13.78 8.42 1.93
C ILE A 54 12.84 8.90 0.83
N GLY A 55 11.86 9.74 1.16
CA GLY A 55 10.92 10.34 0.21
C GLY A 55 11.62 11.23 -0.81
N VAL A 56 12.60 12.04 -0.39
CA VAL A 56 13.41 12.86 -1.30
C VAL A 56 14.22 12.01 -2.26
N ILE A 57 14.90 10.96 -1.77
CA ILE A 57 15.65 10.03 -2.62
C ILE A 57 14.71 9.36 -3.61
N ALA A 58 13.59 8.80 -3.13
CA ALA A 58 12.59 8.15 -3.98
C ALA A 58 12.04 9.11 -5.05
N PHE A 59 11.76 10.36 -4.68
CA PHE A 59 11.32 11.41 -5.60
C PHE A 59 12.37 11.73 -6.65
N LEU A 60 13.62 11.97 -6.25
CA LEU A 60 14.74 12.26 -7.17
C LEU A 60 15.06 11.09 -8.10
N THR A 61 14.99 9.86 -7.58
CA THR A 61 15.15 8.65 -8.40
C THR A 61 13.96 8.51 -9.35
N ALA A 62 12.74 8.78 -8.90
CA ALA A 62 11.57 8.76 -9.77
C ALA A 62 11.71 9.78 -10.91
N THR A 63 12.08 11.04 -10.62
CA THR A 63 12.24 12.05 -11.68
C THR A 63 13.35 11.72 -12.69
N ARG A 64 14.38 10.97 -12.28
CA ARG A 64 15.48 10.56 -13.18
C ARG A 64 15.21 9.25 -13.94
N THR A 65 14.56 8.29 -13.30
CA THR A 65 14.41 6.92 -13.82
C THR A 65 13.05 6.69 -14.46
N VAL A 66 12.00 7.35 -13.98
CA VAL A 66 10.69 7.32 -14.61
C VAL A 66 10.74 8.24 -15.82
N ARG A 67 11.12 7.68 -16.98
CA ARG A 67 10.71 8.25 -18.26
C ARG A 67 9.20 8.37 -18.19
N GLU A 68 8.69 9.56 -18.46
CA GLU A 68 7.26 9.85 -18.56
C GLU A 68 6.63 8.86 -19.56
N SER A 69 6.12 7.74 -19.04
CA SER A 69 5.22 6.87 -19.78
C SER A 69 3.88 7.57 -19.77
N VAL A 70 3.80 8.68 -20.50
CA VAL A 70 2.50 9.23 -20.90
C VAL A 70 1.84 8.11 -21.68
N SER A 71 0.88 7.42 -21.06
CA SER A 71 0.03 6.56 -21.86
C SER A 71 -0.65 7.49 -22.85
N GLU A 72 -0.38 7.27 -24.13
CA GLU A 72 -0.98 8.01 -25.26
C GLU A 72 -2.52 8.00 -25.18
N VAL A 73 -3.06 7.02 -24.42
CA VAL A 73 -4.45 6.96 -23.97
C VAL A 73 -4.59 7.63 -22.60
N ALA A 74 -5.26 8.78 -22.53
CA ALA A 74 -5.75 9.32 -21.27
C ALA A 74 -6.70 8.30 -20.64
N ARG A 75 -6.23 7.54 -19.64
CA ARG A 75 -7.08 6.61 -18.89
C ARG A 75 -8.08 7.45 -18.12
N LYS A 76 -9.32 7.51 -18.60
CA LYS A 76 -10.41 8.23 -17.94
C LYS A 76 -10.51 7.71 -16.50
N LEU A 77 -10.63 8.62 -15.55
CA LEU A 77 -10.85 8.27 -14.16
C LEU A 77 -12.14 7.44 -14.08
N ASP A 78 -12.03 6.19 -13.62
CA ASP A 78 -13.18 5.31 -13.46
C ASP A 78 -13.91 5.71 -12.18
N ILE A 79 -14.71 6.78 -12.27
CA ILE A 79 -15.51 7.31 -11.16
C ILE A 79 -16.44 6.21 -10.58
N PRO A 80 -17.14 5.38 -11.40
CA PRO A 80 -17.89 4.25 -10.88
C PRO A 80 -17.02 3.26 -10.10
N GLY A 81 -15.88 2.83 -10.67
CA GLY A 81 -14.96 1.92 -9.99
C GLY A 81 -14.39 2.50 -8.69
N LEU A 82 -14.11 3.80 -8.67
CA LEU A 82 -13.66 4.51 -7.47
C LEU A 82 -14.74 4.51 -6.38
N ILE A 83 -16.00 4.81 -6.74
CA ILE A 83 -17.12 4.81 -5.80
C ILE A 83 -17.37 3.41 -5.27
N LEU A 84 -17.44 2.41 -6.14
CA LEU A 84 -17.66 1.01 -5.76
C LEU A 84 -16.54 0.51 -4.84
N GLY A 85 -15.27 0.76 -5.20
CA GLY A 85 -14.12 0.37 -4.39
C GLY A 85 -14.11 1.08 -3.03
N THR A 86 -14.44 2.37 -2.99
CA THR A 86 -14.52 3.13 -1.73
C THR A 86 -15.65 2.62 -0.85
N ALA A 87 -16.82 2.33 -1.43
CA ALA A 87 -17.97 1.78 -0.71
C ALA A 87 -17.67 0.38 -0.17
N ALA A 88 -17.03 -0.48 -0.95
CA ALA A 88 -16.61 -1.80 -0.51
C ALA A 88 -15.65 -1.73 0.68
N LEU A 89 -14.60 -0.90 0.58
CA LEU A 89 -13.63 -0.69 1.67
C LEU A 89 -14.28 -0.11 2.92
N PHE A 90 -15.17 0.87 2.75
CA PHE A 90 -15.92 1.48 3.85
C PHE A 90 -16.80 0.44 4.55
N SER A 91 -17.61 -0.32 3.81
CA SER A 91 -18.49 -1.34 4.35
C SER A 91 -17.73 -2.44 5.08
N ALA A 92 -16.59 -2.90 4.54
CA ALA A 92 -15.75 -3.89 5.21
C ALA A 92 -15.16 -3.34 6.52
N THR A 93 -14.59 -2.14 6.46
CA THR A 93 -13.93 -1.53 7.63
C THR A 93 -14.94 -1.20 8.72
N TYR A 94 -16.09 -0.62 8.34
CA TYR A 94 -17.19 -0.31 9.26
C TYR A 94 -17.76 -1.57 9.91
N GLY A 95 -18.10 -2.59 9.11
CA GLY A 95 -18.62 -3.85 9.61
C GLY A 95 -17.66 -4.53 10.59
N LEU A 96 -16.36 -4.54 10.30
CA LEU A 96 -15.33 -5.12 11.18
C LEU A 96 -15.13 -4.33 12.49
N ILE A 97 -15.17 -3.00 12.45
CA ILE A 97 -14.99 -2.17 13.65
C ILE A 97 -16.23 -2.28 14.55
N GLU A 98 -17.41 -2.08 13.97
CA GLU A 98 -18.65 -2.02 14.73
C GLU A 98 -19.11 -3.41 15.18
N ALA A 99 -18.70 -4.49 14.50
CA ALA A 99 -18.90 -5.88 14.96
C ALA A 99 -18.37 -6.15 16.36
N ASN A 100 -17.31 -5.46 16.77
CA ASN A 100 -16.76 -5.57 18.11
C ASN A 100 -17.67 -4.91 19.17
N GLN A 101 -18.44 -3.87 18.80
CA GLN A 101 -19.30 -3.12 19.71
C GLN A 101 -20.77 -3.57 19.69
N LEU A 102 -21.35 -3.76 18.51
CA LEU A 102 -22.77 -4.11 18.31
C LEU A 102 -23.01 -5.62 18.23
N GLY A 103 -21.95 -6.40 18.02
CA GLY A 103 -22.01 -7.86 17.91
C GLY A 103 -22.40 -8.35 16.51
N TRP A 104 -21.83 -9.49 16.10
CA TRP A 104 -21.91 -10.05 14.76
C TRP A 104 -23.34 -10.33 14.22
N GLY A 105 -24.35 -10.35 15.08
CA GLY A 105 -25.74 -10.60 14.72
C GLY A 105 -26.55 -9.35 14.38
N ASP A 106 -25.99 -8.15 14.51
CA ASP A 106 -26.73 -6.91 14.22
C ASP A 106 -27.05 -6.82 12.71
N PRO A 107 -28.31 -6.55 12.32
CA PRO A 107 -28.69 -6.37 10.93
C PRO A 107 -27.87 -5.32 10.18
N LEU A 108 -27.34 -4.29 10.84
CA LEU A 108 -26.42 -3.31 10.24
C LEU A 108 -25.05 -3.90 9.89
N ILE A 109 -24.54 -4.84 10.69
CA ILE A 109 -23.26 -5.51 10.43
C ILE A 109 -23.41 -6.55 9.33
N VAL A 110 -24.49 -7.33 9.39
CA VAL A 110 -24.78 -8.33 8.34
C VAL A 110 -25.00 -7.64 6.99
N SER A 111 -25.74 -6.52 6.95
CA SER A 111 -25.95 -5.77 5.72
C SER A 111 -24.67 -5.14 5.17
N SER A 112 -23.80 -4.58 6.02
CA SER A 112 -22.51 -4.03 5.57
C SER A 112 -21.55 -5.10 5.05
N LEU A 113 -21.48 -6.27 5.67
CA LEU A 113 -20.68 -7.40 5.19
C LEU A 113 -21.21 -7.98 3.87
N VAL A 114 -22.54 -8.08 3.72
CA VAL A 114 -23.17 -8.50 2.46
C VAL A 114 -22.93 -7.47 1.35
N LEU A 115 -23.02 -6.17 1.67
CA LEU A 115 -22.75 -5.10 0.71
C LEU A 115 -21.31 -5.18 0.19
N PHE A 116 -20.35 -5.43 1.08
CA PHE A 116 -18.96 -5.68 0.71
C PHE A 116 -18.81 -6.91 -0.19
N GLY A 117 -19.51 -8.02 0.09
CA GLY A 117 -19.43 -9.22 -0.73
C GLY A 117 -20.05 -9.10 -2.13
N VAL A 118 -20.91 -8.10 -2.36
CA VAL A 118 -21.59 -7.84 -3.64
C VAL A 118 -20.87 -6.79 -4.49
N LEU A 119 -20.15 -5.85 -3.86
CA LEU A 119 -19.37 -4.79 -4.52
C LEU A 119 -18.01 -5.29 -5.01
#